data_AF-A0A9E1QBA7-F1
#
_entry.id   AF-A0A9E1QBA7-F1
#
_cell.length_a   1.000
_cell.length_b   1.000
_cell.length_c   1.000
_cell.angle_alpha   90.00
_cell.angle_beta   90.00
_cell.angle_gamma   90.00
#
_symmetry.space_group_name_H-M   'P 1'
#
loop_
_entity.id
_entity.type
_entity.pdbx_description
1 polymer ?
#
loop_
_entity_poly.entity_id
_entity_poly.type
_entity_poly.pdbx_seq_one_letter_code
_entity_poly.pdbx_strand_id
1 'polypeptide(L)'
;MTPFIAEIIGTALLIILGGGVVANVELNKTIGNNSGWIVVTTGWALAVYVAVVVTAPYSGAHVNPAVSIGLAIAGEFAWSQVPSYILAQMLGAMLGASIVWLVYKNHFDATKDGATKKAVFCTAPAIRNTFF
;
A
#
# COMPACT_ATOMS: atom_id res chain seq x y z
N MET A 1 -20.14 7.80 -4.65
CA MET A 1 -18.81 8.15 -4.11
C MET A 1 -18.08 8.96 -5.16
N THR A 2 -17.39 10.06 -4.80
CA THR A 2 -16.59 10.82 -5.77
C THR A 2 -15.31 10.06 -6.11
N PRO A 3 -14.68 10.29 -7.27
CA PRO A 3 -13.40 9.64 -7.59
C PRO A 3 -12.32 9.91 -6.55
N PHE A 4 -12.30 11.11 -5.97
CA PHE A 4 -11.38 11.48 -4.89
C PHE A 4 -11.55 10.60 -3.64
N ILE A 5 -12.78 10.40 -3.16
CA ILE A 5 -13.05 9.53 -2.00
C ILE A 5 -12.77 8.07 -2.35
N ALA A 6 -13.08 7.64 -3.58
CA ALA A 6 -12.79 6.30 -4.06
C ALA A 6 -11.29 6.01 -4.02
N GLU A 7 -10.45 6.92 -4.54
CA GLU A 7 -8.99 6.76 -4.53
C GLU A 7 -8.40 6.77 -3.10
N ILE A 8 -8.96 7.56 -2.18
CA ILE A 8 -8.59 7.49 -0.75
C ILE A 8 -8.89 6.11 -0.18
N ILE A 9 -10.13 5.63 -0.35
CA ILE A 9 -10.57 4.35 0.23
C ILE A 9 -9.82 3.18 -0.40
N GLY A 10 -9.68 3.16 -1.73
CA GLY A 10 -8.97 2.11 -2.44
C GLY A 10 -7.51 2.02 -2.02
N THR A 11 -6.82 3.16 -1.96
CA THR A 11 -5.41 3.17 -1.55
C THR A 11 -5.25 2.84 -0.06
N ALA A 12 -6.18 3.27 0.80
CA ALA A 12 -6.19 2.87 2.20
C ALA A 12 -6.36 1.35 2.35
N LEU A 13 -7.32 0.73 1.65
CA LEU A 13 -7.52 -0.73 1.66
C LEU A 13 -6.29 -1.47 1.13
N LEU A 14 -5.70 -0.98 0.03
CA LEU A 14 -4.47 -1.53 -0.54
C LEU A 14 -3.35 -1.57 0.51
N ILE A 15 -3.12 -0.46 1.23
CA ILE A 15 -2.06 -0.38 2.25
C ILE A 15 -2.42 -1.13 3.53
N ILE A 16 -3.68 -1.13 3.97
CA ILE A 16 -4.11 -1.90 5.15
C ILE A 16 -3.81 -3.39 4.95
N LEU A 17 -4.18 -3.93 3.80
CA LEU A 17 -4.02 -5.35 3.51
C LEU A 17 -2.58 -5.69 3.11
N GLY A 18 -1.96 -4.90 2.24
CA GLY A 18 -0.59 -5.09 1.78
C GLY A 18 0.45 -4.86 2.88
N GLY A 19 0.38 -3.72 3.57
CA GLY A 19 1.22 -3.44 4.74
C GLY A 19 0.90 -4.38 5.90
N GLY A 20 -0.37 -4.75 6.08
CA GLY A 20 -0.79 -5.71 7.10
C GLY A 20 -0.19 -7.10 6.92
N VAL A 21 -0.08 -7.62 5.69
CA VAL A 21 0.57 -8.91 5.47
C VAL A 21 2.08 -8.84 5.73
N VAL A 22 2.73 -7.72 5.37
CA VAL A 22 4.16 -7.52 5.69
C VAL A 22 4.35 -7.43 7.21
N ALA A 23 3.50 -6.67 7.92
CA ALA A 23 3.52 -6.60 9.38
C ALA A 23 3.35 -7.98 10.02
N ASN A 24 2.43 -8.80 9.50
CA ASN A 24 2.19 -10.15 10.00
C ASN A 24 3.38 -11.09 9.74
N VAL A 25 4.08 -10.96 8.63
CA VAL A 25 5.20 -11.85 8.28
C VAL A 25 6.51 -11.42 8.94
N GLU A 26 6.75 -10.12 9.05
CA GLU A 26 8.06 -9.58 9.45
C GLU A 26 8.15 -9.24 10.94
N LEU A 27 7.08 -8.73 11.57
CA LEU A 27 7.15 -8.29 12.97
C LEU A 27 7.21 -9.49 13.93
N ASN A 28 7.93 -9.30 15.03
CA ASN A 28 8.07 -10.32 16.05
C ASN A 28 6.73 -10.64 16.74
N LYS A 29 6.59 -11.91 17.14
CA LYS A 29 5.46 -12.44 17.92
C LYS A 29 4.10 -12.40 17.21
N THR A 30 4.06 -12.12 15.92
CA THR A 30 2.87 -12.39 15.11
C THR A 30 2.77 -13.90 14.85
N ILE A 31 1.56 -14.40 14.61
CA ILE A 31 1.35 -15.83 14.30
C ILE A 31 1.92 -16.15 12.91
N GLY A 32 1.90 -15.20 11.98
CA GLY A 32 2.48 -15.34 10.65
C GLY A 32 3.98 -15.06 10.56
N ASN A 33 4.68 -14.84 11.69
CA ASN A 33 6.09 -14.47 11.65
C ASN A 33 6.92 -15.51 10.89
N ASN A 34 7.79 -15.05 9.99
CA ASN A 34 8.64 -15.89 9.16
C ASN A 34 7.88 -16.88 8.23
N SER A 35 6.64 -16.56 7.84
CA SER A 35 5.88 -17.38 6.87
C SER A 35 6.36 -17.25 5.41
N GLY A 36 7.36 -16.40 5.16
CA GLY A 36 8.04 -16.31 3.88
C GLY A 36 7.35 -15.46 2.81
N TRP A 37 8.08 -15.28 1.70
CA TRP A 37 7.72 -14.36 0.61
C TRP A 37 6.39 -14.68 -0.07
N ILE A 38 6.01 -15.96 -0.17
CA ILE A 38 4.77 -16.36 -0.85
C ILE A 38 3.51 -15.82 -0.17
N VAL A 39 3.52 -15.72 1.17
CA VAL A 39 2.42 -15.13 1.93
C VAL A 39 2.33 -13.64 1.65
N VAL A 40 3.48 -12.96 1.61
CA VAL A 40 3.55 -11.53 1.31
C VAL A 40 3.02 -11.23 -0.10
N THR A 41 3.49 -11.93 -1.14
CA THR A 41 3.04 -11.67 -2.51
C THR A 41 1.58 -12.01 -2.73
N THR A 42 1.10 -13.11 -2.15
CA THR A 42 -0.32 -13.49 -2.21
C THR A 42 -1.19 -12.45 -1.51
N GLY A 43 -0.79 -11.99 -0.32
CA GLY A 43 -1.51 -10.95 0.42
C GLY A 43 -1.58 -9.62 -0.34
N TRP A 44 -0.48 -9.19 -0.97
CA TRP A 44 -0.46 -8.00 -1.83
C TRP A 44 -1.33 -8.16 -3.08
N ALA A 45 -1.33 -9.32 -3.73
CA ALA A 45 -2.19 -9.56 -4.89
C ALA A 45 -3.68 -9.44 -4.53
N LEU A 46 -4.08 -10.02 -3.38
CA LEU A 46 -5.44 -9.90 -2.86
C LEU A 46 -5.76 -8.47 -2.41
N ALA A 47 -4.80 -7.73 -1.86
CA ALA A 47 -4.97 -6.33 -1.49
C ALA A 47 -5.30 -5.46 -2.71
N VAL A 48 -4.59 -5.65 -3.83
CA VAL A 48 -4.88 -4.98 -5.10
C VAL A 48 -6.26 -5.36 -5.61
N TYR A 49 -6.60 -6.65 -5.61
CA TYR A 49 -7.93 -7.12 -6.03
C TYR A 49 -9.05 -6.44 -5.24
N VAL A 50 -8.96 -6.41 -3.91
CA VAL A 50 -9.96 -5.77 -3.04
C VAL A 50 -10.07 -4.28 -3.34
N ALA A 51 -8.95 -3.57 -3.42
CA ALA A 51 -8.94 -2.14 -3.74
C ALA A 51 -9.63 -1.86 -5.09
N VAL A 52 -9.34 -2.66 -6.12
CA VAL A 52 -9.93 -2.52 -7.46
C VAL A 52 -11.43 -2.79 -7.44
N VAL A 53 -11.87 -3.93 -6.88
CA VAL A 53 -13.29 -4.29 -6.85
C VAL A 53 -14.14 -3.24 -6.14
N VAL A 54 -13.62 -2.66 -5.06
CA VAL A 54 -14.33 -1.64 -4.27
C VAL A 54 -14.42 -0.30 -5.01
N THR A 55 -13.40 0.08 -5.79
CA THR A 55 -13.27 1.47 -6.29
C THR A 55 -13.43 1.64 -7.78
N ALA A 56 -13.33 0.56 -8.57
CA ALA A 56 -13.41 0.61 -10.03
C ALA A 56 -14.68 1.30 -10.55
N PRO A 57 -15.90 1.06 -9.99
CA PRO A 57 -17.12 1.74 -10.46
C PRO A 57 -17.13 3.26 -10.25
N TYR A 58 -16.21 3.82 -9.46
CA TYR A 58 -16.24 5.20 -9.00
C TYR A 58 -15.07 6.05 -9.47
N SER A 59 -13.86 5.49 -9.58
CA SER A 59 -12.66 6.22 -10.02
C SER A 59 -11.91 5.56 -11.18
N GLY A 60 -12.32 4.37 -11.62
CA GLY A 60 -11.48 3.52 -12.47
C GLY A 60 -10.38 2.76 -11.71
N ALA A 61 -10.35 2.87 -10.37
CA ALA A 61 -9.41 2.19 -9.48
C ALA A 61 -7.94 2.37 -9.87
N HIS A 62 -7.48 3.62 -9.97
CA HIS A 62 -6.07 3.86 -10.26
C HIS A 62 -5.22 3.42 -9.09
N VAL A 63 -5.59 3.84 -7.87
CA VAL A 63 -4.99 3.50 -6.56
C VAL A 63 -3.46 3.56 -6.51
N ASN A 64 -2.86 4.29 -7.45
CA ASN A 64 -1.44 4.33 -7.73
C ASN A 64 -1.12 5.56 -8.62
N PRO A 65 -0.22 6.46 -8.17
CA PRO A 65 0.20 7.62 -8.96
C PRO A 65 0.75 7.27 -10.33
N ALA A 66 1.50 6.16 -10.45
CA ALA A 66 2.08 5.72 -11.71
C ALA A 66 1.00 5.29 -12.71
N VAL A 67 -0.09 4.68 -12.24
CA VAL A 67 -1.24 4.31 -13.08
C VAL A 67 -1.95 5.58 -13.57
N SER A 68 -2.22 6.54 -12.68
CA SER A 68 -2.83 7.83 -13.05
C SER A 68 -2.01 8.58 -14.11
N ILE A 69 -0.69 8.62 -13.94
CA ILE A 69 0.22 9.27 -14.89
C ILE A 69 0.28 8.47 -16.20
N GLY A 70 0.39 7.15 -16.13
CA GLY A 70 0.45 6.28 -17.31
C GLY A 70 -0.79 6.41 -18.20
N LEU A 71 -1.98 6.40 -17.60
CA LEU A 71 -3.24 6.60 -18.33
C LEU A 71 -3.34 8.01 -18.92
N ALA A 72 -2.82 9.03 -18.23
CA ALA A 72 -2.80 10.40 -18.77
C ALA A 72 -1.83 10.55 -19.96
N ILE A 73 -0.68 9.86 -19.92
CA ILE A 73 0.25 9.78 -21.06
C ILE A 73 -0.41 9.06 -22.24
N ALA A 74 -1.17 8.00 -21.98
CA ALA A 74 -1.88 7.24 -23.01
C ALA A 74 -3.10 7.97 -23.61
N GLY A 75 -3.50 9.12 -23.07
CA GLY A 75 -4.70 9.86 -23.51
C GLY A 75 -6.01 9.28 -22.96
N GLU A 76 -5.95 8.32 -22.05
CA GLU A 76 -7.08 7.63 -21.44
C GLU A 76 -7.56 8.31 -20.14
N PHE A 77 -6.84 9.34 -19.67
CA PHE A 77 -7.18 10.07 -18.46
C PHE A 77 -6.81 11.55 -18.55
N ALA A 78 -7.67 12.43 -18.02
CA ALA A 78 -7.46 13.86 -18.10
C ALA A 78 -6.32 14.33 -17.18
N TRP A 79 -5.29 14.98 -17.74
CA TRP A 79 -4.17 15.56 -16.98
C TRP A 79 -4.59 16.49 -15.83
N SER A 80 -5.71 17.21 -15.99
CA SER A 80 -6.26 18.08 -14.95
C SER A 80 -6.73 17.33 -13.70
N GLN A 81 -7.03 16.04 -13.81
CA GLN A 81 -7.47 15.21 -12.68
C GLN A 81 -6.31 14.50 -11.96
N VAL A 82 -5.16 14.35 -12.61
CA VAL A 82 -3.98 13.65 -12.06
C VAL A 82 -3.55 14.17 -10.69
N PRO A 83 -3.41 15.50 -10.45
CA PRO A 83 -3.01 16.00 -9.13
C PRO A 83 -4.00 15.63 -8.02
N SER A 84 -5.30 15.64 -8.32
CA SER A 84 -6.36 15.27 -7.38
C SER A 84 -6.30 13.79 -7.00
N TYR A 85 -6.07 12.92 -7.99
CA TYR A 85 -5.91 11.48 -7.76
C TYR A 85 -4.66 11.17 -6.94
N ILE A 86 -3.52 11.79 -7.26
CA ILE A 86 -2.28 11.59 -6.49
C ILE A 86 -2.47 12.04 -5.04
N LEU A 87 -3.11 13.19 -4.81
CA LEU A 87 -3.40 13.66 -3.45
C LEU A 87 -4.29 12.65 -2.70
N ALA A 88 -5.36 12.16 -3.32
CA ALA A 88 -6.24 11.15 -2.75
C ALA A 88 -5.48 9.85 -2.41
N GLN A 89 -4.65 9.37 -3.32
CA GLN A 89 -3.84 8.16 -3.13
C GLN A 89 -2.85 8.33 -1.97
N MET A 90 -2.16 9.47 -1.88
CA MET A 90 -1.24 9.75 -0.77
C MET A 90 -1.98 9.82 0.58
N LEU A 91 -3.16 10.46 0.63
CA LEU A 91 -4.00 10.49 1.84
C LEU A 91 -4.47 9.09 2.24
N GLY A 92 -4.92 8.29 1.27
CA GLY A 92 -5.31 6.90 1.49
C GLY A 92 -4.15 6.05 2.01
N ALA A 93 -2.96 6.19 1.41
CA ALA A 93 -1.77 5.47 1.85
C ALA A 93 -1.34 5.85 3.28
N MET A 94 -1.37 7.14 3.64
CA MET A 94 -1.07 7.60 5.00
C MET A 94 -2.08 7.06 6.02
N LEU A 95 -3.38 7.06 5.68
CA LEU A 95 -4.42 6.49 6.52
C LEU A 95 -4.21 4.99 6.72
N GLY A 96 -3.99 4.25 5.62
CA GLY A 96 -3.77 2.81 5.68
C GLY A 96 -2.54 2.43 6.50
N ALA A 97 -1.42 3.14 6.30
CA ALA A 97 -0.19 2.91 7.06
C ALA A 97 -0.40 3.18 8.57
N SER A 98 -1.12 4.25 8.91
CA SER A 98 -1.46 4.57 10.30
C SER A 98 -2.31 3.47 10.95
N ILE A 99 -3.27 2.90 10.22
CA ILE A 99 -4.10 1.79 10.69
C ILE A 99 -3.26 0.53 10.89
N VAL A 100 -2.37 0.18 9.95
CA VAL A 100 -1.45 -0.97 10.10
C VAL A 100 -0.60 -0.80 11.37
N TRP A 101 -0.03 0.38 11.59
CA TRP A 101 0.73 0.66 12.80
C TRP A 101 -0.10 0.50 14.08
N LEU A 102 -1.33 1.00 14.10
CA LEU A 102 -2.23 0.87 15.25
C LEU A 102 -2.59 -0.59 15.54
N VAL A 103 -2.98 -1.35 14.50
CA VAL A 103 -3.37 -2.76 14.63
C VAL A 103 -2.21 -3.62 15.12
N TYR A 104 -1.00 -3.36 14.64
CA TYR A 104 0.20 -4.13 15.00
C TYR A 104 1.05 -3.46 16.09
N LYS A 105 0.53 -2.46 16.81
CA LYS A 105 1.33 -1.61 17.72
C LYS A 105 2.19 -2.40 18.70
N ASN A 106 1.62 -3.43 19.34
CA ASN A 106 2.34 -4.26 20.30
C ASN A 106 3.45 -5.11 19.63
N HIS A 107 3.24 -5.56 18.40
CA HIS A 107 4.26 -6.27 17.61
C HIS A 107 5.37 -5.33 17.16
N PHE A 108 5.04 -4.09 16.80
CA PHE A 108 6.02 -3.03 16.57
C PHE A 108 6.85 -2.73 17.82
N ASP A 109 6.25 -2.70 19.01
CA ASP A 109 6.98 -2.47 20.26
C ASP A 109 7.88 -3.66 20.64
N ALA A 110 7.41 -4.88 20.38
CA ALA A 110 8.18 -6.11 20.63
C ALA A 110 9.32 -6.34 19.63
N THR A 111 9.23 -5.77 18.44
CA THR A 111 10.29 -5.81 17.43
C THR A 111 11.34 -4.74 17.77
N LYS A 112 12.63 -5.09 17.83
CA LYS A 112 13.69 -4.11 18.12
C LYS A 112 14.41 -3.61 16.88
N ASP A 113 14.50 -4.45 15.84
CA ASP A 113 15.19 -4.09 14.62
C ASP A 113 14.43 -2.99 13.85
N GLY A 114 15.12 -1.90 13.56
CA GLY A 114 14.54 -0.75 12.87
C GLY A 114 14.27 -1.03 11.40
N ALA A 115 15.08 -1.89 10.75
CA ALA A 115 14.90 -2.22 9.34
C ALA A 115 13.64 -3.07 9.14
N THR A 116 13.39 -4.07 10.00
CA THR A 116 12.14 -4.87 10.02
C THR A 116 10.91 -3.99 10.19
N LYS A 117 10.92 -3.02 11.12
CA LYS A 117 9.78 -2.09 11.28
C LYS A 117 9.56 -1.24 10.03
N LYS A 118 10.65 -0.77 9.43
CA LYS A 118 10.62 0.06 8.23
C LYS A 118 10.10 -0.71 7.00
N ALA A 119 10.42 -2.00 6.91
CA ALA A 119 10.00 -2.86 5.79
C ALA A 119 8.48 -2.96 5.64
N VAL A 120 7.72 -2.77 6.72
CA VAL A 120 6.24 -2.73 6.69
C VAL A 120 5.72 -1.54 5.86
N PHE A 121 6.44 -0.43 5.83
CA PHE A 121 5.95 0.83 5.26
C PHE A 121 6.62 1.24 3.96
N CYS A 122 7.80 0.71 3.66
CA CYS A 122 8.51 1.02 2.43
C CYS A 122 9.45 -0.10 2.00
N THR A 123 9.74 -0.14 0.70
CA THR A 123 10.67 -1.10 0.11
C THR A 123 12.11 -0.59 0.17
N ALA A 124 13.06 -1.52 0.26
CA ALA A 124 14.49 -1.26 0.20
C ALA A 124 15.17 -2.38 -0.60
N PRO A 125 16.29 -2.09 -1.29
CA PRO A 125 17.02 -3.12 -2.02
C PRO A 125 17.64 -4.12 -1.05
N ALA A 126 17.66 -5.41 -1.43
CA ALA A 126 18.29 -6.47 -0.65
C ALA A 126 19.79 -6.24 -0.46
N ILE A 127 20.45 -5.67 -1.48
CA ILE A 127 21.84 -5.23 -1.42
C ILE A 127 21.85 -3.72 -1.73
N ARG A 128 22.32 -2.91 -0.78
CA ARG A 128 22.36 -1.46 -0.95
C ARG A 128 23.54 -1.07 -1.83
N ASN A 129 23.25 -0.51 -3.00
CA ASN A 129 24.24 0.10 -3.88
C ASN A 129 23.75 1.49 -4.31
N THR A 130 24.62 2.50 -4.23
CA THR A 130 24.31 3.89 -4.59
C THR A 130 25.12 4.39 -5.78
N PHE A 131 26.03 3.59 -6.33
CA PHE A 131 27.02 4.03 -7.31
C PHE A 131 27.08 3.18 -8.58
N PHE A 132 26.53 1.97 -8.59
CA PHE A 132 26.45 1.10 -9.77
C PHE A 132 25.05 0.48 -9.93
#